data_AF-A0A2W5BWM9-F1
#
_entry.id   AF-A0A2W5BWM9-F1
#
_cell.length_a   1.000
_cell.length_b   1.000
_cell.length_c   1.000
_cell.angle_alpha   90.00
_cell.angle_beta   90.00
_cell.angle_gamma   90.00
#
_symmetry.space_group_name_H-M   'P 1'
#
loop_
_entity.id
_entity.type
_entity.pdbx_description
1 polymer ?
#
loop_
_entity_poly.entity_id
_entity_poly.type
_entity_poly.pdbx_seq_one_letter_code
_entity_poly.pdbx_strand_id
1 'polypeptide(L)'
;MMKVEEIIYMYCQGHLFPDPEYYNGRGNSVRDLNSLHLEMIYAGIKTEIGADAAKAFVNMVKNLKNTNAKSFLLELYRLERKNWRYTVPIIKMQVADKPAASPDAKPGDPTQVSPAAPPVKRMTEILNAFTKSGSYFGHDKDITGPFLDSHKAEIERSVLAGDYGGASS
;
A
#
# COMPACT_ATOMS: atom_id res chain seq x y z
N MET A 1 23.18 -6.51 13.71
CA MET A 1 21.85 -5.89 13.66
C MET A 1 20.89 -6.97 13.21
N MET A 2 19.83 -7.23 13.97
CA MET A 2 18.82 -8.23 13.64
C MET A 2 18.08 -7.80 12.36
N LYS A 3 17.74 -8.76 11.51
CA LYS A 3 17.01 -8.51 10.26
C LYS A 3 15.50 -8.41 10.50
N VAL A 4 14.78 -7.78 9.57
CA VAL A 4 13.31 -7.70 9.60
C VAL A 4 12.67 -9.09 9.66
N GLU A 5 13.16 -10.06 8.89
CA GLU A 5 12.60 -11.41 8.89
C GLU A 5 12.70 -12.04 10.29
N GLU A 6 13.85 -11.87 10.95
CA GLU A 6 14.11 -12.39 12.29
C GLU A 6 13.19 -11.73 13.32
N ILE A 7 12.99 -10.41 13.23
CA ILE A 7 12.03 -9.68 14.07
C ILE A 7 10.61 -10.23 13.87
N ILE A 8 10.17 -10.41 12.63
CA ILE A 8 8.84 -10.95 12.34
C ILE A 8 8.70 -12.35 12.92
N TYR A 9 9.67 -13.23 12.73
CA TYR A 9 9.61 -14.60 13.28
C TYR A 9 9.57 -14.62 14.81
N MET A 10 10.42 -13.84 15.47
CA MET A 10 10.53 -13.84 16.92
C MET A 10 9.33 -13.17 17.61
N TYR A 11 8.91 -12.01 17.10
CA TYR A 11 7.91 -11.18 17.78
C TYR A 11 6.49 -11.43 17.29
N CYS A 12 6.29 -11.79 16.01
CA CYS A 12 4.95 -12.09 15.50
C CYS A 12 4.57 -13.56 15.66
N GLN A 13 5.49 -14.44 16.09
CA GLN A 13 5.19 -15.84 16.45
C GLN A 13 4.42 -16.62 15.37
N GLY A 14 4.66 -16.32 14.10
CA GLY A 14 3.98 -16.95 12.96
C GLY A 14 2.60 -16.38 12.61
N HIS A 15 2.12 -15.35 13.32
CA HIS A 15 0.90 -14.62 12.97
C HIS A 15 1.07 -13.71 11.73
N LEU A 16 2.31 -13.35 11.42
CA LEU A 16 2.68 -12.68 10.18
C LEU A 16 3.80 -13.47 9.49
N PHE A 17 3.62 -13.77 8.21
CA PHE A 17 4.62 -14.45 7.40
C PHE A 17 5.52 -13.39 6.73
N PRO A 18 6.86 -13.52 6.77
CA PRO A 18 7.72 -12.45 6.27
C PRO A 18 7.78 -12.35 4.74
N ASP A 19 7.40 -13.40 4.01
CA ASP A 19 7.41 -13.40 2.54
C ASP A 19 6.25 -12.56 1.96
N PRO A 20 6.51 -11.45 1.25
CA PRO A 20 5.46 -10.64 0.63
C PRO A 20 4.64 -11.41 -0.42
N GLU A 21 5.22 -12.40 -1.10
CA GLU A 21 4.52 -13.15 -2.16
C GLU A 21 3.45 -14.08 -1.62
N TYR A 22 3.54 -14.49 -0.34
CA TYR A 22 2.46 -15.21 0.34
C TYR A 22 1.13 -14.43 0.36
N TYR A 23 1.20 -13.10 0.31
CA TYR A 23 0.03 -12.22 0.35
C TYR A 23 -0.47 -11.74 -1.02
N ASN A 24 0.09 -12.29 -2.11
CA ASN A 24 -0.26 -11.85 -3.45
C ASN A 24 -1.76 -12.08 -3.74
N GLY A 25 -2.46 -11.03 -4.20
CA GLY A 25 -3.90 -11.09 -4.53
C GLY A 25 -4.88 -11.08 -3.36
N ARG A 26 -4.42 -11.05 -2.09
CA ARG A 26 -5.31 -11.10 -0.90
C ARG A 26 -5.98 -9.77 -0.53
N GLY A 27 -5.45 -8.65 -1.04
CA GLY A 27 -5.98 -7.31 -0.73
C GLY A 27 -5.78 -6.89 0.72
N ASN A 28 -6.54 -5.89 1.18
CA ASN A 28 -6.52 -5.44 2.57
C ASN A 28 -7.35 -6.41 3.42
N SER A 29 -6.69 -7.10 4.34
CA SER A 29 -7.33 -8.08 5.23
C SER A 29 -6.79 -7.92 6.63
N VAL A 30 -7.69 -7.68 7.59
CA VAL A 30 -7.36 -7.59 9.03
C VAL A 30 -6.79 -8.90 9.60
N ARG A 31 -6.99 -10.02 8.91
CA ARG A 31 -6.38 -11.31 9.29
C ARG A 31 -4.90 -11.38 8.90
N ASP A 32 -4.53 -10.67 7.84
CA ASP A 32 -3.18 -10.69 7.29
C ASP A 32 -2.32 -9.58 7.91
N LEU A 33 -2.92 -8.40 8.11
CA LEU A 33 -2.29 -7.27 8.80
C LEU A 33 -3.31 -6.55 9.67
N ASN A 34 -2.97 -6.30 10.93
CA ASN A 34 -3.78 -5.54 11.88
C ASN A 34 -2.87 -4.79 12.86
N SER A 35 -3.47 -3.99 13.74
CA SER A 35 -2.75 -3.21 14.74
C SER A 35 -1.88 -4.07 15.67
N LEU A 36 -2.33 -5.26 16.06
CA LEU A 36 -1.55 -6.17 16.91
C LEU A 36 -0.24 -6.60 16.22
N HIS A 37 -0.29 -6.89 14.91
CA HIS A 37 0.93 -7.19 14.15
C HIS A 37 1.90 -6.00 14.14
N LEU A 38 1.38 -4.78 13.98
CA LEU A 38 2.18 -3.55 13.99
C LEU A 38 2.83 -3.30 15.36
N GLU A 39 2.11 -3.54 16.45
CA GLU A 39 2.63 -3.44 17.83
C GLU A 39 3.75 -4.45 18.09
N MET A 40 3.58 -5.71 17.67
CA MET A 40 4.61 -6.74 17.84
C MET A 40 5.89 -6.39 17.07
N ILE A 41 5.75 -5.89 15.84
CA ILE A 41 6.90 -5.46 15.03
C ILE A 41 7.57 -4.23 15.64
N TYR A 42 6.78 -3.25 16.10
CA TYR A 42 7.29 -2.07 16.79
C TYR A 42 8.12 -2.46 18.03
N ALA A 43 7.58 -3.35 18.87
CA ALA A 43 8.26 -3.82 20.07
C ALA A 43 9.58 -4.52 19.73
N GLY A 44 9.60 -5.34 18.68
CA GLY A 44 10.80 -6.00 18.18
C GLY A 44 11.84 -5.01 17.67
N ILE A 45 11.46 -4.05 16.82
CA ILE A 45 12.36 -3.02 16.31
C ILE A 45 12.94 -2.18 17.45
N LYS A 46 12.09 -1.77 18.41
CA LYS A 46 12.52 -0.94 19.55
C LYS A 46 13.52 -1.67 20.44
N THR A 47 13.34 -2.97 20.63
CA THR A 47 14.20 -3.80 21.49
C THR A 47 15.52 -4.14 20.79
N GLU A 48 15.47 -4.56 19.54
CA GLU A 48 16.63 -5.16 18.85
C GLU A 48 17.45 -4.15 18.04
N ILE A 49 16.86 -3.00 17.71
CA ILE A 49 17.48 -2.01 16.83
C ILE A 49 17.55 -0.65 17.52
N GLY A 50 16.47 -0.24 18.19
CA GLY A 50 16.45 0.95 19.04
C GLY A 50 15.27 1.89 18.78
N ALA A 51 15.17 2.90 19.64
CA ALA A 51 14.04 3.84 19.66
C ALA A 51 13.92 4.67 18.37
N ASP A 52 15.04 5.10 17.78
CA ASP A 52 15.02 5.89 16.53
C ASP A 52 14.46 5.08 15.35
N ALA A 53 14.83 3.79 15.26
CA ALA A 53 14.32 2.89 14.25
C ALA A 53 12.82 2.62 14.44
N ALA A 54 12.38 2.46 15.68
CA ALA A 54 10.97 2.30 16.03
C ALA A 54 10.14 3.54 15.65
N LYS A 55 10.69 4.74 15.89
CA LYS A 55 10.08 6.00 15.45
C LYS A 55 9.99 6.09 13.93
N ALA A 56 11.03 5.68 13.21
CA ALA A 56 11.01 5.64 11.75
C ALA A 56 9.96 4.65 11.22
N PHE A 57 9.76 3.52 11.90
CA PHE A 57 8.69 2.57 11.60
C PHE A 57 7.30 3.17 11.80
N VAL A 58 7.04 3.85 12.91
CA VAL A 58 5.75 4.55 13.14
C VAL A 58 5.46 5.55 12.01
N ASN A 59 6.47 6.31 11.58
CA ASN A 59 6.33 7.26 10.48
C ASN A 59 6.12 6.58 9.12
N MET A 60 6.72 5.41 8.88
CA MET A 60 6.40 4.59 7.71
C MET A 60 4.93 4.16 7.73
N VAL A 61 4.45 3.57 8.84
CA VAL A 61 3.06 3.10 8.97
C VAL A 61 2.06 4.22 8.73
N LYS A 62 2.30 5.41 9.30
CA LYS A 62 1.47 6.61 9.08
C LYS A 62 1.31 6.98 7.61
N ASN A 63 2.37 6.79 6.82
CA ASN A 63 2.44 7.23 5.43
C ASN A 63 2.21 6.09 4.42
N LEU A 64 1.79 4.90 4.88
CA LEU A 64 1.44 3.79 4.00
C LEU A 64 0.28 4.19 3.09
N LYS A 65 0.48 4.09 1.78
CA LYS A 65 -0.59 4.31 0.80
C LYS A 65 -1.57 3.14 0.73
N ASN A 66 -1.09 1.95 1.03
CA ASN A 66 -1.83 0.71 0.97
C ASN A 66 -1.45 -0.15 2.18
N THR A 67 -2.45 -0.62 2.92
CA THR A 67 -2.31 -1.36 4.17
C THR A 67 -2.48 -2.87 3.99
N ASN A 68 -2.46 -3.40 2.76
CA ASN A 68 -2.32 -4.84 2.57
C ASN A 68 -0.94 -5.31 3.08
N ALA A 69 -0.90 -6.57 3.54
CA ALA A 69 0.31 -7.17 4.11
C ALA A 69 1.51 -7.18 3.14
N LYS A 70 1.29 -7.43 1.83
CA LYS A 70 2.36 -7.41 0.82
C LYS A 70 3.02 -6.03 0.72
N SER A 71 2.22 -4.98 0.52
CA SER A 71 2.68 -3.59 0.42
C SER A 71 3.36 -3.13 1.71
N PHE A 72 2.80 -3.50 2.87
CA PHE A 72 3.41 -3.25 4.17
C PHE A 72 4.80 -3.88 4.30
N LEU A 73 4.94 -5.18 4.02
CA LEU A 73 6.22 -5.89 4.12
C LEU A 73 7.25 -5.30 3.15
N LEU A 74 6.86 -4.97 1.92
CA LEU A 74 7.76 -4.32 0.96
C LEU A 74 8.28 -2.97 1.46
N GLU A 75 7.45 -2.16 2.12
CA GLU A 75 7.88 -0.90 2.74
C GLU A 75 8.76 -1.13 3.97
N LEU A 76 8.46 -2.14 4.79
CA LEU A 76 9.26 -2.50 5.95
C LEU A 76 10.69 -2.93 5.54
N TYR A 77 10.82 -3.79 4.52
CA TYR A 77 12.13 -4.15 3.98
C TYR A 77 12.85 -2.96 3.32
N ARG A 78 12.12 -2.01 2.74
CA ARG A 78 12.72 -0.76 2.24
C ARG A 78 13.27 0.08 3.39
N LEU A 79 12.55 0.17 4.50
CA LEU A 79 12.98 0.89 5.69
C LEU A 79 14.26 0.29 6.27
N GLU A 80 14.34 -1.04 6.40
CA GLU A 80 15.54 -1.75 6.83
C GLU A 80 16.72 -1.50 5.90
N ARG A 81 16.55 -1.65 4.57
CA ARG A 81 17.62 -1.37 3.59
C ARG A 81 18.09 0.09 3.60
N LYS A 82 17.27 1.00 4.12
CA LYS A 82 17.61 2.41 4.35
C LYS A 82 18.18 2.65 5.74
N ASN A 83 18.64 1.61 6.44
CA ASN A 83 19.18 1.66 7.79
C ASN A 83 18.21 2.35 8.76
N TRP A 84 16.91 2.03 8.65
CA TRP A 84 15.85 2.57 9.52
C TRP A 84 15.72 4.09 9.46
N ARG A 85 16.10 4.70 8.34
CA ARG A 85 15.90 6.12 8.07
C ARG A 85 14.67 6.31 7.20
N TYR A 86 13.60 6.84 7.80
CA TYR A 86 12.39 7.15 7.07
C TYR A 86 12.43 8.58 6.53
N THR A 87 12.82 8.73 5.27
CA THR A 87 12.60 9.97 4.51
C THR A 87 11.29 9.83 3.76
N VAL A 88 10.37 10.80 3.93
CA VAL A 88 9.08 10.80 3.22
C VAL A 88 9.32 10.55 1.73
N PRO A 89 8.80 9.46 1.16
CA PRO A 89 9.10 9.12 -0.22
C PRO A 89 8.34 10.07 -1.16
N ILE A 90 9.07 10.96 -1.84
CA ILE A 90 8.55 11.75 -2.97
C ILE A 90 8.40 10.81 -4.17
N ILE A 91 7.38 9.95 -4.14
CA ILE A 91 7.04 9.14 -5.32
C ILE A 91 6.22 10.03 -6.24
N LYS A 92 6.91 10.62 -7.23
CA LYS A 92 6.25 11.10 -8.46
C LYS A 92 5.63 9.86 -9.11
N MET A 93 4.34 9.63 -8.86
CA MET A 93 3.59 8.69 -9.69
C MET A 93 3.63 9.27 -11.10
N GLN A 94 4.38 8.62 -12.00
CA GLN A 94 4.04 8.68 -13.40
C GLN A 94 2.65 8.06 -13.49
N VAL A 95 1.63 8.92 -13.48
CA VAL A 95 0.34 8.59 -14.06
C VAL A 95 0.68 8.22 -15.50
N ALA A 96 0.56 6.94 -15.82
CA ALA A 96 0.59 6.49 -17.20
C ALA A 96 -0.70 6.99 -17.88
N ASP A 97 -0.76 8.30 -18.12
CA ASP A 97 -1.66 8.86 -19.11
C ASP A 97 -1.03 8.57 -20.46
N LYS A 98 -1.72 7.71 -21.22
CA LYS A 98 -2.00 7.84 -22.66
C LYS A 98 -2.12 6.45 -23.30
N PRO A 99 -3.34 5.88 -23.43
CA PRO A 99 -3.59 5.04 -24.59
C PRO A 99 -3.39 5.92 -25.83
N ALA A 100 -2.44 5.52 -26.68
CA ALA A 100 -2.17 6.18 -27.94
C ALA A 100 -3.47 6.24 -28.76
N ALA A 101 -3.84 7.46 -29.14
CA ALA A 101 -4.87 7.70 -30.14
C ALA A 101 -4.49 6.97 -31.44
N SER A 102 -5.38 6.10 -31.91
CA SER A 102 -5.34 5.56 -33.27
C SER A 102 -5.46 6.70 -34.28
N PRO A 103 -4.62 6.78 -35.31
CA PRO A 103 -4.85 7.68 -36.42
C PRO A 103 -5.78 7.03 -37.46
N ASP A 104 -6.56 7.89 -38.09
CA ASP A 104 -7.18 7.75 -39.42
C ASP A 104 -8.51 7.00 -39.55
N ALA A 105 -9.57 7.76 -39.29
CA ALA A 105 -10.84 7.64 -39.99
C ALA A 105 -10.71 8.24 -41.42
N LYS A 106 -11.08 7.47 -42.44
CA LYS A 106 -11.42 7.98 -43.79
C LYS A 106 -12.95 7.95 -43.97
N PRO A 107 -13.57 8.99 -44.55
CA PRO A 107 -14.99 8.98 -44.92
C PRO A 107 -15.19 8.51 -46.37
N GLY A 108 -16.18 7.65 -46.61
CA GLY A 108 -16.60 7.20 -47.94
C GLY A 108 -17.75 6.17 -47.87
N ASP A 109 -18.92 6.56 -48.37
CA ASP A 109 -20.28 6.03 -48.17
C ASP A 109 -20.65 4.85 -49.12
N PRO A 110 -21.93 4.43 -49.27
CA PRO A 110 -22.63 3.33 -48.58
C PRO A 110 -22.90 2.09 -49.48
N THR A 111 -23.10 0.91 -48.89
CA THR A 111 -24.02 -0.10 -49.48
C THR A 111 -24.63 -1.02 -48.41
N GLN A 112 -25.96 -1.07 -48.41
CA GLN A 112 -26.85 -1.92 -47.61
C GLN A 112 -26.65 -3.41 -47.93
N VAL A 113 -26.82 -4.31 -46.94
CA VAL A 113 -28.02 -5.17 -46.77
C VAL A 113 -27.92 -6.06 -45.52
N SER A 114 -28.98 -6.05 -44.72
CA SER A 114 -29.36 -7.04 -43.69
C SER A 114 -29.71 -8.40 -44.34
N PRO A 115 -29.72 -9.57 -43.65
CA PRO A 115 -30.55 -9.79 -42.45
C PRO A 115 -30.10 -10.84 -41.41
N ALA A 116 -30.92 -10.90 -40.34
CA ALA A 116 -31.26 -12.06 -39.49
C ALA A 116 -30.34 -12.42 -38.31
N ALA A 117 -30.81 -12.03 -37.12
CA ALA A 117 -30.38 -12.54 -35.83
C ALA A 117 -30.99 -13.93 -35.52
N PRO A 118 -30.33 -14.72 -34.66
CA PRO A 118 -31.02 -15.50 -33.64
C PRO A 118 -30.63 -15.06 -32.21
N PRO A 119 -31.50 -15.26 -31.21
CA PRO A 119 -31.36 -14.67 -29.89
C PRO A 119 -30.50 -15.56 -28.98
N VAL A 120 -29.28 -15.13 -28.66
CA VAL A 120 -28.50 -15.72 -27.56
C VAL A 120 -28.63 -14.82 -26.34
N LYS A 121 -29.76 -14.93 -25.64
CA LYS A 121 -29.92 -14.39 -24.28
C LYS A 121 -29.72 -15.55 -23.29
N ARG A 122 -28.88 -15.30 -22.27
CA ARG A 122 -28.62 -16.10 -21.04
C ARG A 122 -27.35 -16.96 -20.98
N MET A 123 -26.16 -16.41 -21.26
CA MET A 123 -24.93 -16.98 -20.69
C MET A 123 -23.83 -15.96 -20.34
N THR A 124 -24.13 -14.66 -20.35
CA THR A 124 -23.14 -13.59 -20.14
C THR A 124 -23.22 -12.91 -18.76
N GLU A 125 -24.08 -13.39 -17.84
CA GLU A 125 -24.17 -12.82 -16.49
C GLU A 125 -23.28 -13.54 -15.46
N ILE A 126 -22.85 -14.78 -15.71
CA ILE A 126 -22.05 -15.54 -14.73
C ILE A 126 -20.56 -15.18 -14.80
N LEU A 127 -20.07 -14.64 -15.93
CA LEU A 127 -18.66 -14.23 -16.10
C LEU A 127 -18.36 -12.81 -15.57
N ASN A 128 -19.38 -11.97 -15.33
CA ASN A 128 -19.21 -10.64 -14.71
C ASN A 128 -19.28 -10.67 -13.17
N ALA A 129 -19.61 -11.82 -12.57
CA ALA A 129 -19.59 -11.99 -11.12
C ALA A 129 -18.20 -12.34 -10.56
N PHE A 130 -17.21 -12.63 -11.42
CA PHE A 130 -15.86 -13.03 -11.01
C PHE A 130 -14.78 -11.95 -11.22
N THR A 131 -15.14 -10.79 -11.76
CA THR A 131 -14.22 -9.65 -12.01
C THR A 131 -14.47 -8.46 -11.07
N LYS A 132 -15.14 -8.70 -9.94
CA LYS A 132 -15.23 -7.75 -8.83
C LYS A 132 -14.27 -8.14 -7.69
N SER A 133 -13.02 -8.50 -8.01
CA SER A 133 -11.93 -8.29 -7.06
C SER A 133 -11.72 -6.78 -6.97
N GLY A 134 -12.50 -6.12 -6.12
CA GLY A 134 -12.33 -4.71 -5.83
C GLY A 134 -10.86 -4.49 -5.48
N SER A 135 -10.16 -3.70 -6.28
CA SER A 135 -8.82 -3.26 -5.93
C SER A 135 -9.01 -2.34 -4.73
N TYR A 136 -8.90 -2.88 -3.51
CA TYR A 136 -8.92 -2.12 -2.27
C TYR A 136 -7.60 -1.34 -2.16
N PHE A 137 -7.45 -0.34 -3.01
CA PHE A 137 -6.43 0.69 -2.91
C PHE A 137 -6.92 1.72 -1.89
N GLY A 138 -6.33 1.72 -0.72
CA GLY A 138 -6.65 2.69 0.32
C GLY A 138 -5.90 2.39 1.62
N HIS A 139 -5.60 3.45 2.36
CA HIS A 139 -5.10 3.34 3.73
C HIS A 139 -6.26 2.94 4.64
N ASP A 140 -6.26 1.68 5.08
CA ASP A 140 -7.29 1.16 5.95
C ASP A 140 -7.04 1.57 7.41
N LYS A 141 -7.91 2.44 7.92
CA LYS A 141 -7.83 2.94 9.29
C LYS A 141 -8.13 1.87 10.33
N ASP A 142 -8.83 0.80 9.97
CA ASP A 142 -9.14 -0.28 10.90
C ASP A 142 -7.88 -1.12 11.17
N ILE A 143 -6.93 -1.13 10.23
CA ILE A 143 -5.63 -1.81 10.37
C ILE A 143 -4.65 -0.96 11.17
N THR A 144 -4.50 0.33 10.81
CA THR A 144 -3.42 1.18 11.33
C THR A 144 -3.86 2.13 12.44
N GLY A 145 -5.15 2.47 12.53
CA GLY A 145 -5.69 3.49 13.43
C GLY A 145 -5.33 3.26 14.89
N PRO A 146 -5.66 2.09 15.49
CA PRO A 146 -5.35 1.82 16.89
C PRO A 146 -3.85 1.93 17.20
N PHE A 147 -2.99 1.45 16.30
CA PHE A 147 -1.53 1.54 16.45
C PHE A 147 -1.05 3.00 16.39
N LEU A 148 -1.49 3.76 15.38
CA LEU A 148 -1.10 5.17 15.23
C LEU A 148 -1.63 6.03 16.38
N ASP A 149 -2.78 5.67 16.95
CA ASP A 149 -3.33 6.36 18.10
C ASP A 149 -2.48 6.15 19.36
N SER A 150 -1.98 4.94 19.58
CA SER A 150 -1.05 4.59 20.67
C SER A 150 0.31 5.28 20.52
N HIS A 151 0.78 5.50 19.30
CA HIS A 151 2.12 6.05 19.00
C HIS A 151 2.12 7.52 18.53
N LYS A 152 1.08 8.30 18.85
CA LYS A 152 0.98 9.73 18.45
C LYS A 152 2.19 10.57 18.82
N ALA A 153 2.84 10.28 19.95
CA ALA A 153 4.02 11.02 20.43
C ALA A 153 5.27 10.79 19.56
N GLU A 154 5.33 9.68 18.84
CA GLU A 154 6.49 9.26 18.02
C GLU A 154 6.35 9.71 16.56
N ILE A 155 5.14 10.05 16.16
CA ILE A 155 4.86 10.60 14.84
C ILE A 155 5.55 11.95 14.70
N GLU A 156 6.44 12.06 13.72
CA GLU A 156 7.02 13.34 13.38
C GLU A 156 5.92 14.24 12.80
N ARG A 157 5.73 15.38 13.45
CA ARG A 157 4.98 16.49 12.86
C ARG A 157 5.85 17.02 11.74
N SER A 158 5.43 16.79 10.50
CA SER A 158 6.10 17.34 9.32
C SER A 158 6.29 18.84 9.54
N VAL A 159 7.54 19.31 9.62
CA VAL A 159 7.92 20.73 9.76
C VAL A 159 7.78 21.45 8.40
N LEU A 160 6.88 20.98 7.53
CA LEU A 160 6.52 21.62 6.28
C LEU A 160 5.31 22.57 6.44
N ALA A 161 5.15 23.17 7.62
CA ALA A 161 4.50 24.46 7.76
C ALA A 161 5.64 25.48 7.87
N GLY A 162 5.79 26.32 6.84
CA GLY A 162 7.00 27.08 6.57
C GLY A 162 7.44 27.99 7.71
N ASP A 163 8.65 27.73 8.21
CA ASP A 163 9.47 28.75 8.84
C ASP A 163 10.40 29.33 7.76
N TYR A 164 9.80 30.11 6.86
CA TYR A 164 10.53 31.02 5.99
C TYR A 164 10.67 32.35 6.73
N GLY A 165 11.86 32.56 7.31
CA GLY A 165 12.53 33.85 7.32
C GLY A 165 11.89 34.98 8.14
N GLY A 166 12.51 35.25 9.28
CA GLY A 166 12.31 36.51 10.00
C GLY A 166 13.46 36.82 10.95
N ALA A 167 14.70 36.67 10.49
CA ALA A 167 15.81 37.37 11.11
C ALA A 167 15.57 38.87 10.95
N SER A 168 15.28 39.56 12.04
CA SER A 168 15.39 41.00 12.14
C SER A 168 16.02 41.31 13.49
N SER A 169 17.32 41.58 13.39
CA SER A 169 18.15 42.58 14.08
C SER A 169 17.95 42.82 15.57
#